data_AF-G3YD65-F1
#
_entry.id   AF-G3YD65-F1
#
_cell.length_a   1.000
_cell.length_b   1.000
_cell.length_c   1.000
_cell.angle_alpha   90.00
_cell.angle_beta   90.00
_cell.angle_gamma   90.00
#
_symmetry.space_group_name_H-M   'P 1'
#
loop_
_entity.id
_entity.type
_entity.pdbx_description
1 polymer ?
#
loop_
_entity_poly.entity_id
_entity_poly.type
_entity_poly.pdbx_seq_one_letter_code
_entity_poly.pdbx_strand_id
1 'polypeptide(L)'
;PLCIEEFDLSDKNFKPCPCGYQICQFCYNNIKTHSEEGRCPNCRRVYDESTIQYKVPDADEFKADLALKHRKAAAAKKKEAEKREIEASSRKNLAGVRVVQKNLVYVIGLNPTIRDENQLLLTLRGRDYFGQYGDIEKIVVSKAKPGGNPNQGIGVYVTYARKADAATCIAAVDGSANGDRVLRAQYGTTKYCSSFLRNEQCHNRNCTFLHETGEDSDSYSRQDLSS
;
A
#
# COMPACT_ATOMS: atom_id res chain seq x y z
N PRO A 1 -14.23 -2.11 -32.34
CA PRO A 1 -15.67 -2.29 -32.03
C PRO A 1 -16.23 -0.95 -31.52
N LEU A 2 -17.40 -0.52 -32.00
CA LEU A 2 -17.98 0.78 -31.59
C LEU A 2 -18.48 0.77 -30.14
N CYS A 3 -19.01 -0.36 -29.68
CA CYS A 3 -19.38 -0.60 -28.30
C CYS A 3 -18.25 -1.37 -27.60
N ILE A 4 -17.81 -0.87 -26.44
CA ILE A 4 -16.75 -1.48 -25.64
C ILE A 4 -17.35 -2.32 -24.50
N GLU A 5 -18.54 -1.95 -24.03
CA GLU A 5 -19.28 -2.68 -22.98
C GLU A 5 -20.16 -3.80 -23.57
N GLU A 6 -20.47 -4.80 -22.74
CA GLU A 6 -21.42 -5.86 -23.11
C GLU A 6 -22.83 -5.28 -23.24
N PHE A 7 -23.55 -5.63 -24.32
CA PHE A 7 -24.94 -5.22 -24.49
C PHE A 7 -25.82 -5.79 -23.37
N ASP A 8 -26.52 -4.88 -22.69
CA ASP A 8 -27.57 -5.26 -21.75
C ASP A 8 -28.84 -5.72 -22.49
N LEU A 9 -29.88 -6.05 -21.73
CA LEU A 9 -31.13 -6.52 -22.31
C LEU A 9 -31.80 -5.45 -23.18
N SER A 10 -31.69 -4.17 -22.82
CA SER A 10 -32.27 -3.06 -23.59
C SER A 10 -31.54 -2.87 -24.91
N ASP A 11 -30.20 -2.91 -24.88
CA ASP A 11 -29.38 -2.78 -26.07
C ASP A 11 -29.62 -3.91 -27.06
N LYS A 12 -29.68 -5.17 -26.60
CA LYS A 12 -29.96 -6.33 -27.46
C LYS A 12 -31.29 -6.21 -28.20
N ASN A 13 -32.24 -5.53 -27.58
CA ASN A 13 -33.59 -5.31 -28.08
C ASN A 13 -33.77 -4.01 -28.86
N PHE A 14 -32.73 -3.19 -28.94
CA PHE A 14 -32.69 -1.94 -29.70
C PHE A 14 -32.06 -2.15 -31.08
N LYS A 15 -32.84 -1.90 -32.14
CA LYS A 15 -32.42 -2.05 -33.54
C LYS A 15 -32.66 -0.74 -34.30
N PRO A 16 -31.69 0.19 -34.33
CA PRO A 16 -31.87 1.50 -34.93
C PRO A 16 -31.73 1.53 -36.45
N CYS A 17 -31.23 0.46 -37.08
CA CYS A 17 -31.07 0.39 -38.53
C CYS A 17 -31.66 -0.92 -39.09
N PRO A 18 -32.44 -0.86 -40.19
CA PRO A 18 -32.98 -2.05 -40.84
C PRO A 18 -31.92 -2.99 -41.43
N CYS A 19 -30.65 -2.56 -41.54
CA CYS A 19 -29.56 -3.45 -41.94
C CYS A 19 -29.16 -4.47 -40.85
N GLY A 20 -29.75 -4.37 -39.64
CA GLY A 20 -29.50 -5.29 -38.54
C GLY A 20 -28.20 -5.04 -37.75
N TYR A 21 -27.43 -4.00 -38.09
CA TYR A 21 -26.21 -3.65 -37.36
C TYR A 21 -26.53 -3.23 -35.93
N GLN A 22 -25.94 -3.95 -34.98
CA GLN A 22 -26.16 -3.75 -33.54
C GLN A 22 -25.25 -2.65 -32.98
N ILE A 23 -25.85 -1.68 -32.32
CA ILE A 23 -25.16 -0.68 -31.49
C ILE A 23 -25.99 -0.43 -30.23
N CYS A 24 -25.36 0.02 -29.14
CA CYS A 24 -26.08 0.39 -27.93
C CYS A 24 -26.79 1.73 -28.12
N GLN A 25 -27.76 2.02 -27.25
CA GLN A 25 -28.51 3.27 -27.31
C GLN A 25 -27.60 4.50 -27.13
N PHE A 26 -26.57 4.39 -26.29
CA PHE A 26 -25.56 5.45 -26.11
C PHE A 26 -24.79 5.74 -27.41
N CYS A 27 -24.27 4.72 -28.09
CA CYS A 27 -23.54 4.89 -29.35
C CYS A 27 -24.44 5.48 -30.44
N TYR A 28 -25.71 5.06 -30.52
CA TYR A 28 -26.68 5.66 -31.42
C TYR A 28 -26.85 7.15 -31.15
N ASN A 29 -27.11 7.54 -29.90
CA ASN A 29 -27.27 8.94 -29.50
C ASN A 29 -26.00 9.76 -29.78
N ASN A 30 -24.82 9.19 -29.52
CA ASN A 30 -23.54 9.84 -29.79
C ASN A 30 -23.33 10.10 -31.29
N ILE A 31 -23.65 9.13 -32.14
CA ILE A 31 -23.59 9.29 -33.61
C ILE A 31 -24.60 10.34 -34.07
N LYS A 32 -25.84 10.30 -33.57
CA LYS A 32 -26.88 11.30 -33.89
C LYS A 32 -26.50 12.72 -33.48
N THR A 33 -25.78 12.88 -32.36
CA THR A 33 -25.42 14.19 -31.81
C THR A 33 -24.15 14.77 -32.46
N HIS A 34 -23.15 13.93 -32.72
CA HIS A 34 -21.81 14.38 -33.14
C HIS A 34 -21.46 14.10 -34.60
N SER A 35 -22.29 13.37 -35.34
CA SER A 35 -22.11 13.19 -36.79
C SER A 35 -23.10 14.09 -37.53
N GLU A 36 -22.60 14.92 -38.46
CA GLU A 36 -23.41 15.86 -39.26
C GLU A 36 -24.60 15.19 -39.96
N GLU A 37 -24.51 13.90 -40.27
CA GLU A 37 -25.53 13.16 -41.01
C GLU A 37 -26.09 11.96 -40.22
N GLY A 38 -25.57 11.67 -39.01
CA GLY A 38 -26.06 10.57 -38.17
C GLY A 38 -26.20 9.22 -38.90
N ARG A 39 -25.14 8.74 -39.56
CA ARG A 39 -25.20 7.54 -40.43
C ARG A 39 -24.84 6.24 -39.70
N CYS A 40 -25.47 5.15 -40.12
CA CYS A 40 -25.15 3.80 -39.66
C CYS A 40 -23.70 3.43 -40.00
N PRO A 41 -22.89 2.98 -39.03
CA PRO A 41 -21.49 2.61 -39.26
C PRO A 41 -21.27 1.48 -40.26
N ASN A 42 -22.28 0.61 -40.45
CA ASN A 42 -22.20 -0.53 -41.36
C ASN A 42 -22.69 -0.18 -42.77
N CYS A 43 -23.97 0.21 -42.92
CA CYS A 43 -24.58 0.41 -44.23
C CYS A 43 -24.58 1.88 -44.71
N ARG A 44 -24.06 2.81 -43.90
CA ARG A 44 -24.00 4.26 -44.16
C ARG A 44 -25.36 4.93 -44.42
N ARG A 45 -26.47 4.25 -44.13
CA ARG A 45 -27.81 4.84 -44.18
C ARG A 45 -27.97 5.84 -43.03
N VAL A 46 -28.54 7.01 -43.32
CA VAL A 46 -28.93 7.99 -42.29
C VAL A 46 -29.93 7.34 -41.33
N TYR A 47 -29.72 7.51 -40.03
CA TYR A 47 -30.64 7.00 -39.03
C TYR A 47 -31.97 7.75 -39.07
N ASP A 48 -33.06 6.99 -39.13
CA ASP A 48 -34.43 7.50 -39.08
C ASP A 48 -35.13 6.91 -37.85
N GLU A 49 -35.67 7.79 -37.01
CA GLU A 49 -36.37 7.43 -35.78
C GLU A 49 -37.59 6.56 -36.03
N SER A 50 -38.25 6.71 -37.18
CA SER A 50 -39.40 5.88 -37.58
C SER A 50 -39.00 4.43 -37.89
N THR A 51 -37.73 4.18 -38.20
CA THR A 51 -37.22 2.84 -38.56
C THR A 51 -36.64 2.08 -37.36
N ILE A 52 -36.59 2.73 -36.19
CA ILE A 52 -36.08 2.11 -34.96
C ILE A 52 -37.07 1.07 -34.47
N GLN A 53 -36.59 -0.16 -34.30
CA GLN A 53 -37.37 -1.22 -33.69
C GLN A 53 -36.90 -1.46 -32.27
N TYR A 54 -37.87 -1.48 -31.35
CA TYR A 54 -37.70 -1.97 -29.99
C TYR A 54 -38.44 -3.29 -29.88
N LYS A 55 -37.71 -4.36 -29.61
CA LYS A 55 -38.34 -5.63 -29.22
C LYS A 55 -38.64 -5.58 -27.73
N VAL A 56 -39.87 -5.92 -27.35
CA VAL A 56 -40.17 -6.16 -25.94
C VAL A 56 -39.61 -7.55 -25.62
N PRO A 57 -38.62 -7.68 -24.72
CA PRO A 57 -38.13 -8.99 -24.32
C PRO A 57 -39.25 -9.80 -23.67
N ASP A 58 -39.27 -11.09 -23.94
CA ASP A 58 -40.25 -12.00 -23.35
C ASP A 58 -39.95 -12.27 -21.86
N ALA A 59 -40.92 -12.80 -21.12
CA ALA A 59 -40.79 -13.09 -19.69
C ALA A 59 -39.60 -14.00 -19.38
N ASP A 60 -39.32 -14.96 -20.27
CA ASP A 60 -38.17 -15.86 -20.13
C ASP A 60 -36.81 -15.15 -20.32
N GLU A 61 -36.73 -14.18 -21.24
CA GLU A 61 -35.51 -13.38 -21.46
C GLU A 61 -35.22 -12.47 -20.27
N PHE A 62 -36.27 -11.86 -19.69
CA PHE A 62 -36.14 -11.05 -18.49
C PHE A 62 -35.67 -11.87 -17.30
N LYS A 63 -36.23 -13.07 -17.12
CA LYS A 63 -35.82 -14.01 -16.07
C LYS A 63 -34.37 -14.47 -16.25
N ALA A 64 -33.94 -14.73 -17.49
CA ALA A 64 -32.57 -15.13 -17.79
C ALA A 64 -31.56 -14.01 -17.50
N ASP A 65 -31.87 -12.76 -17.87
CA ASP A 65 -31.04 -11.58 -17.57
C ASP A 65 -30.91 -11.36 -16.05
N LEU A 66 -32.02 -11.45 -15.31
CA LEU A 66 -32.02 -11.34 -13.86
C LEU A 66 -31.17 -12.44 -13.20
N ALA A 67 -31.31 -13.70 -13.66
CA ALA A 67 -30.50 -14.81 -13.17
C ALA A 67 -29.00 -14.64 -13.49
N LEU A 68 -28.66 -14.08 -14.65
CA LEU A 68 -27.27 -13.75 -15.00
C LEU A 68 -26.71 -12.64 -14.08
N LYS A 69 -27.47 -11.56 -13.85
CA LYS A 69 -27.10 -10.48 -12.93
C LYS A 69 -26.89 -10.99 -11.52
N HIS A 70 -27.80 -11.82 -11.00
CA HIS A 70 -27.64 -12.45 -9.69
C HIS A 70 -26.40 -13.35 -9.60
N ARG A 71 -26.11 -14.17 -10.63
CA ARG A 71 -24.90 -15.00 -10.67
C ARG A 71 -23.62 -14.17 -10.72
N LYS A 72 -23.58 -13.12 -11.55
CA LYS A 72 -22.43 -12.19 -11.63
C LYS A 72 -22.19 -11.49 -10.27
N ALA A 73 -23.26 -11.00 -9.62
CA ALA A 73 -23.17 -10.38 -8.30
C ALA A 73 -22.70 -11.36 -7.21
N ALA A 74 -23.21 -12.60 -7.21
CA ALA A 74 -22.79 -13.63 -6.27
C ALA A 74 -21.31 -14.03 -6.48
N ALA A 75 -20.87 -14.15 -7.73
CA ALA A 75 -19.48 -14.44 -8.07
C ALA A 75 -18.53 -13.30 -7.65
N ALA A 76 -18.92 -12.04 -7.88
CA ALA A 76 -18.16 -10.88 -7.44
C ALA A 76 -18.02 -10.85 -5.91
N LYS A 77 -19.12 -11.08 -5.18
CA LYS A 77 -19.11 -11.15 -3.71
C LYS A 77 -18.22 -12.29 -3.20
N LYS A 78 -18.24 -13.46 -3.84
CA LYS A 78 -17.36 -14.59 -3.49
C LYS A 78 -15.88 -14.23 -3.70
N LYS A 79 -15.55 -13.64 -4.85
CA LYS A 79 -14.18 -13.21 -5.17
C LYS A 79 -13.66 -12.16 -4.18
N GLU A 80 -14.51 -11.22 -3.77
CA GLU A 80 -14.17 -10.23 -2.75
C GLU A 80 -13.94 -10.86 -1.37
N ALA A 81 -14.79 -11.80 -0.96
CA ALA A 81 -14.62 -12.53 0.30
C ALA A 81 -13.31 -13.34 0.33
N GLU A 82 -13.00 -14.05 -0.76
CA GLU A 82 -11.76 -14.81 -0.91
C GLU A 82 -10.52 -13.90 -0.88
N LYS A 83 -10.55 -12.77 -1.60
CA LYS A 83 -9.48 -11.77 -1.54
C LYS A 83 -9.27 -11.26 -0.11
N ARG A 84 -10.36 -10.95 0.61
CA ARG A 84 -10.30 -10.48 1.99
C ARG A 84 -9.73 -11.53 2.94
N GLU A 85 -10.03 -12.81 2.72
CA GLU A 85 -9.49 -13.92 3.50
C GLU A 85 -7.98 -14.11 3.26
N ILE A 86 -7.54 -14.09 1.99
CA ILE A 86 -6.12 -14.17 1.61
C ILE A 86 -5.34 -13.02 2.26
N GLU A 87 -5.84 -11.79 2.15
CA GLU A 87 -5.19 -10.64 2.78
C GLU A 87 -5.17 -10.74 4.32
N ALA A 88 -6.25 -11.24 4.93
CA ALA A 88 -6.29 -11.44 6.38
C ALA A 88 -5.29 -12.51 6.83
N SER A 89 -5.12 -13.59 6.08
CA SER A 89 -4.11 -14.62 6.33
C SER A 89 -2.70 -14.07 6.17
N SER A 90 -2.43 -13.34 5.08
CA SER A 90 -1.15 -12.69 4.82
C SER A 90 -0.75 -11.74 5.97
N ARG A 91 -1.68 -10.89 6.44
CA ARG A 91 -1.43 -9.98 7.57
C ARG A 91 -1.12 -10.71 8.88
N LYS A 92 -1.73 -11.88 9.15
CA LYS A 92 -1.41 -12.68 10.35
C LYS A 92 0.04 -13.15 10.35
N ASN A 93 0.59 -13.48 9.18
CA ASN A 93 1.98 -13.92 9.05
C ASN A 93 3.00 -12.81 9.37
N LEU A 94 2.59 -11.54 9.33
CA LEU A 94 3.46 -10.38 9.59
C LEU A 94 3.73 -10.11 11.08
N ALA A 95 2.99 -10.72 12.01
CA ALA A 95 3.10 -10.42 13.44
C ALA A 95 4.50 -10.73 14.05
N GLY A 96 5.22 -11.69 13.46
CA GLY A 96 6.58 -12.06 13.85
C GLY A 96 7.69 -11.40 13.04
N VAL A 97 7.34 -10.77 11.92
CA VAL A 97 8.30 -10.23 10.95
C VAL A 97 8.90 -8.91 11.46
N ARG A 98 10.20 -8.78 11.26
CA ARG A 98 10.94 -7.53 11.43
C ARG A 98 11.39 -7.02 10.07
N VAL A 99 11.18 -5.74 9.84
CA VAL A 99 11.53 -5.10 8.57
C VAL A 99 12.64 -4.10 8.84
N VAL A 100 13.72 -4.20 8.08
CA VAL A 100 14.84 -3.26 8.10
C VAL A 100 14.38 -1.92 7.54
N GLN A 101 14.78 -0.84 8.20
CA GLN A 101 14.45 0.53 7.80
C GLN A 101 15.73 1.24 7.38
N LYS A 102 15.88 1.50 6.07
CA LYS A 102 17.09 2.09 5.48
C LYS A 102 17.38 3.54 5.91
N ASN A 103 16.44 4.20 6.60
CA ASN A 103 16.64 5.52 7.20
C ASN A 103 16.75 5.48 8.74
N LEU A 104 16.67 4.30 9.35
CA LEU A 104 16.77 4.11 10.79
C LEU A 104 18.11 3.47 11.12
N VAL A 105 18.87 4.07 12.03
CA VAL A 105 20.14 3.54 12.54
C VAL A 105 19.94 3.12 13.99
N TYR A 106 20.36 1.91 14.34
CA TYR A 106 20.48 1.44 15.71
C TYR A 106 21.96 1.41 16.10
N VAL A 107 22.31 2.19 17.11
CA VAL A 107 23.67 2.31 17.64
C VAL A 107 23.71 1.75 19.06
N ILE A 108 24.69 0.90 19.38
CA ILE A 108 24.91 0.36 20.72
C ILE A 108 26.34 0.61 21.19
N GLY A 109 26.53 0.55 22.50
CA GLY A 109 27.84 0.74 23.13
C GLY A 109 28.11 2.18 23.60
N LEU A 110 27.12 3.07 23.49
CA LEU A 110 27.22 4.41 24.04
C LEU A 110 27.19 4.37 25.57
N ASN A 111 28.00 5.23 26.19
CA ASN A 111 28.06 5.40 27.64
C ASN A 111 27.96 6.89 27.98
N PRO A 112 26.75 7.48 27.93
CA PRO A 112 26.59 8.90 28.22
C PRO A 112 26.79 9.17 29.71
N THR A 113 27.51 10.24 30.00
CA THR A 113 27.66 10.77 31.36
C THR A 113 26.46 11.62 31.79
N ILE A 114 25.65 12.06 30.83
CA ILE A 114 24.46 12.90 31.03
C ILE A 114 23.31 12.02 31.53
N ARG A 115 22.79 12.33 32.72
CA ARG A 115 21.65 11.61 33.34
C ARG A 115 20.29 12.12 32.89
N ASP A 116 20.21 13.40 32.50
CA ASP A 116 18.97 14.00 32.02
C ASP A 116 18.69 13.57 30.58
N GLU A 117 17.53 12.95 30.35
CA GLU A 117 17.17 12.39 29.05
C GLU A 117 17.01 13.49 27.98
N ASN A 118 16.44 14.65 28.33
CA ASN A 118 16.22 15.73 27.36
C ASN A 118 17.54 16.36 26.92
N GLN A 119 18.44 16.63 27.86
CA GLN A 119 19.77 17.15 27.59
C GLN A 119 20.62 16.14 26.80
N LEU A 120 20.49 14.84 27.11
CA LEU A 120 21.13 13.78 26.34
C LEU A 120 20.63 13.77 24.89
N LEU A 121 19.31 13.80 24.67
CA LEU A 121 18.73 13.83 23.33
C LEU A 121 19.18 15.08 22.54
N LEU A 122 19.26 16.24 23.19
CA LEU A 122 19.76 17.46 22.57
C LEU A 122 21.23 17.33 22.15
N THR A 123 22.06 16.76 23.03
CA THR A 123 23.48 16.51 22.77
C THR A 123 23.67 15.55 21.61
N LEU A 124 22.94 14.42 21.60
CA LEU A 124 23.00 13.42 20.54
C LEU A 124 22.52 13.94 19.19
N ARG A 125 21.62 14.93 19.17
CA ARG A 125 21.19 15.65 17.96
C ARG A 125 22.23 16.67 17.47
N GLY A 126 23.22 17.02 18.28
CA GLY A 126 24.25 18.00 17.95
C GLY A 126 25.14 17.57 16.80
N ARG A 127 25.84 18.55 16.21
CA ARG A 127 26.80 18.34 15.11
C ARG A 127 28.08 17.63 15.53
N ASP A 128 28.31 17.49 16.84
CA ASP A 128 29.43 16.70 17.36
C ASP A 128 29.05 15.20 17.51
N TYR A 129 27.77 14.87 17.36
CA TYR A 129 27.22 13.51 17.46
C TYR A 129 26.50 13.14 16.17
N PHE A 130 25.25 12.66 16.23
CA PHE A 130 24.56 12.11 15.08
C PHE A 130 24.08 13.19 14.09
N GLY A 131 23.91 14.43 14.54
CA GLY A 131 23.49 15.53 13.67
C GLY A 131 24.53 15.92 12.62
N GLN A 132 25.76 15.38 12.72
CA GLN A 132 26.81 15.61 11.72
C GLN A 132 26.55 14.89 10.39
N TYR A 133 25.79 13.79 10.43
CA TYR A 133 25.57 12.92 9.27
C TYR A 133 24.36 13.34 8.44
N GLY A 134 23.41 14.08 9.03
CA GLY A 134 22.23 14.56 8.34
C GLY A 134 21.12 15.01 9.29
N ASP A 135 19.99 15.40 8.69
CA ASP A 135 18.82 15.89 9.43
C ASP A 135 18.11 14.75 10.16
N ILE A 136 18.05 14.86 11.49
CA ILE A 136 17.42 13.86 12.36
C ILE A 136 15.93 14.19 12.54
N GLU A 137 15.07 13.34 12.00
CA GLU A 137 13.61 13.41 12.24
C GLU A 137 13.31 13.00 13.69
N LYS A 138 13.82 11.84 14.10
CA LYS A 138 13.52 11.26 15.41
C LYS A 138 14.75 10.61 16.02
N ILE A 139 14.91 10.74 17.33
CA ILE A 139 15.92 10.02 18.10
C ILE A 139 15.30 9.48 19.38
N VAL A 140 15.58 8.22 19.70
CA VAL A 140 15.04 7.53 20.87
C VAL A 140 16.17 6.76 21.55
N VAL A 141 16.34 6.97 22.85
CA VAL A 141 17.27 6.18 23.66
C VAL A 141 16.55 4.92 24.16
N SER A 142 17.13 3.76 23.91
CA SER A 142 16.63 2.48 24.38
C SER A 142 16.92 2.33 25.88
N LYS A 143 15.87 2.08 26.66
CA LYS A 143 16.02 1.77 28.08
C LYS A 143 16.70 0.40 28.24
N ALA A 144 17.64 0.30 29.17
CA ALA A 144 18.27 -0.96 29.53
C ALA A 144 17.18 -2.00 29.88
N LYS A 145 17.30 -3.21 29.33
CA LYS A 145 16.39 -4.30 29.71
C LYS A 145 16.59 -4.64 31.19
N PRO A 146 15.51 -4.85 31.97
CA PRO A 146 15.62 -5.36 33.32
C PRO A 146 16.40 -6.69 33.31
N GLY A 147 17.49 -6.78 34.08
CA GLY A 147 18.38 -7.95 34.10
C GLY A 147 19.37 -8.07 32.93
N GLY A 148 19.47 -7.03 32.08
CA GLY A 148 20.51 -6.96 31.05
C GLY A 148 21.90 -6.71 31.64
N ASN A 149 22.95 -7.04 30.88
CA ASN A 149 24.33 -6.81 31.32
C ASN A 149 24.55 -5.30 31.52
N PRO A 150 24.88 -4.81 32.74
CA PRO A 150 25.13 -3.40 33.00
C PRO A 150 26.31 -2.85 32.17
N ASN A 151 27.17 -3.73 31.66
CA ASN A 151 28.29 -3.38 30.80
C ASN A 151 27.93 -3.20 29.31
N GLN A 152 26.67 -3.40 28.89
CA GLN A 152 26.32 -3.41 27.46
C GLN A 152 26.13 -2.01 26.83
N GLY A 153 26.14 -0.94 27.63
CA GLY A 153 25.93 0.43 27.15
C GLY A 153 24.49 0.68 26.72
N ILE A 154 24.14 1.94 26.44
CA ILE A 154 22.81 2.28 25.95
C ILE A 154 22.72 2.06 24.44
N GLY A 155 21.53 1.67 23.99
CA GLY A 155 21.17 1.65 22.59
C GLY A 155 20.48 2.95 22.19
N VAL A 156 20.71 3.45 20.98
CA VAL A 156 20.06 4.65 20.43
C VAL A 156 19.52 4.35 19.04
N TYR A 157 18.28 4.74 18.80
CA TYR A 157 17.63 4.70 17.50
C TYR A 157 17.61 6.10 16.90
N VAL A 158 18.23 6.29 15.74
CA VAL A 158 18.28 7.56 15.03
C VAL A 158 17.57 7.40 13.69
N THR A 159 16.52 8.18 13.45
CA THR A 159 15.78 8.23 12.19
C THR A 159 16.18 9.49 11.44
N TYR A 160 16.81 9.31 10.29
CA TYR A 160 17.20 10.40 9.39
C TYR A 160 16.12 10.69 8.36
N ALA A 161 16.05 11.94 7.91
CA ALA A 161 15.18 12.35 6.81
C ALA A 161 15.56 11.69 5.48
N ARG A 162 16.84 11.35 5.29
CA ARG A 162 17.36 10.70 4.07
C ARG A 162 18.03 9.37 4.38
N LYS A 163 17.78 8.37 3.52
CA LYS A 163 18.41 7.04 3.60
C LYS A 163 19.94 7.11 3.45
N ALA A 164 20.45 8.04 2.62
CA ALA A 164 21.88 8.23 2.41
C ALA A 164 22.62 8.69 3.68
N ASP A 165 21.99 9.56 4.47
CA ASP A 165 22.54 10.07 5.73
C ASP A 165 22.67 8.94 6.77
N ALA A 166 21.68 8.04 6.83
CA ALA A 166 21.72 6.84 7.66
C ALA A 166 22.88 5.90 7.26
N ALA A 167 23.07 5.67 5.95
CA ALA A 167 24.20 4.87 5.45
C ALA A 167 25.55 5.49 5.82
N THR A 168 25.68 6.81 5.69
CA THR A 168 26.88 7.57 6.06
C THR A 168 27.17 7.46 7.56
N CYS A 169 26.13 7.62 8.39
CA CYS A 169 26.22 7.44 9.84
C CYS A 169 26.70 6.04 10.21
N ILE A 170 26.15 4.98 9.59
CA ILE A 170 26.57 3.59 9.87
C ILE A 170 28.03 3.39 9.49
N ALA A 171 28.43 3.82 8.29
CA ALA A 171 29.79 3.65 7.80
C ALA A 171 30.85 4.35 8.67
N ALA A 172 30.49 5.49 9.28
CA ALA A 172 31.38 6.24 10.16
C ALA A 172 31.39 5.73 11.61
N VAL A 173 30.23 5.28 12.12
CA VAL A 173 30.05 4.96 13.54
C VAL A 173 30.32 3.48 13.84
N ASP A 174 29.99 2.55 12.94
CA ASP A 174 30.21 1.12 13.19
C ASP A 174 31.71 0.81 13.29
N GLY A 175 32.13 0.25 14.41
CA GLY A 175 33.55 -0.03 14.69
C GLY A 175 34.35 1.14 15.26
N SER A 176 33.74 2.32 15.44
CA SER A 176 34.42 3.48 16.03
C SER A 176 34.63 3.33 17.54
N ALA A 177 35.71 3.92 18.06
CA ALA A 177 36.01 3.91 19.49
C ALA A 177 35.18 4.97 20.26
N ASN A 178 34.67 4.59 21.42
CA ASN A 178 33.97 5.45 22.36
C ASN A 178 34.44 5.12 23.80
N GLY A 179 35.58 5.71 24.17
CA GLY A 179 36.27 5.42 25.42
C GLY A 179 36.86 4.01 25.43
N ASP A 180 36.44 3.19 26.38
CA ASP A 180 36.82 1.79 26.54
C ASP A 180 36.01 0.83 25.66
N ARG A 181 35.05 1.35 24.87
CA ARG A 181 34.11 0.55 24.08
C ARG A 181 34.21 0.86 22.61
N VAL A 182 33.76 -0.10 21.79
CA VAL A 182 33.57 0.07 20.36
C VAL A 182 32.08 0.20 20.08
N LEU A 183 31.70 1.24 19.35
CA LEU A 183 30.32 1.43 18.93
C LEU A 183 29.99 0.43 17.82
N ARG A 184 28.77 -0.11 17.88
CA ARG A 184 28.22 -0.88 16.76
C ARG A 184 27.01 -0.14 16.22
N ALA A 185 27.00 0.08 14.91
CA ALA A 185 25.92 0.76 14.22
C ALA A 185 25.43 -0.10 13.06
N GLN A 186 24.13 -0.22 12.92
CA GLN A 186 23.50 -0.98 11.86
C GLN A 186 22.13 -0.39 11.54
N TYR A 187 21.52 -0.81 10.44
CA TYR A 187 20.13 -0.44 10.19
C TYR A 187 19.23 -1.00 11.28
N GLY A 188 18.33 -0.14 11.77
CA GLY A 188 17.32 -0.54 12.73
C GLY A 188 16.20 -1.33 12.05
N THR A 189 15.58 -2.21 12.82
CA THR A 189 14.39 -2.94 12.39
C THR A 189 13.15 -2.41 13.10
N THR A 190 12.02 -2.38 12.40
CA THR A 190 10.71 -2.12 13.01
C THR A 190 9.80 -3.34 12.88
N LYS A 191 8.67 -3.31 13.58
CA LYS A 191 7.60 -4.30 13.49
C LYS A 191 6.40 -3.69 12.80
N TYR A 192 5.49 -4.54 12.34
CA TYR A 192 4.17 -4.12 11.91
C TYR A 192 3.33 -3.60 13.08
N CYS A 193 2.55 -2.56 12.82
CA CYS A 193 1.65 -1.98 13.80
C CYS A 193 0.54 -2.98 14.15
N SER A 194 0.17 -3.08 15.42
CA SER A 194 -0.87 -3.99 15.85
C SER A 194 -2.25 -3.67 15.25
N SER A 195 -2.58 -2.39 15.04
CA SER A 195 -3.81 -1.98 14.33
C SER A 195 -3.78 -2.41 12.87
N PHE A 196 -2.65 -2.23 12.18
CA PHE A 196 -2.49 -2.69 10.80
C PHE A 196 -2.65 -4.21 10.69
N LEU A 197 -2.05 -4.97 11.61
CA LEU A 197 -2.20 -6.43 11.66
C LEU A 197 -3.65 -6.87 11.89
N ARG A 198 -4.46 -6.07 12.59
CA ARG A 198 -5.91 -6.29 12.78
C ARG A 198 -6.79 -5.73 11.68
N ASN A 199 -6.20 -5.14 10.63
CA ASN A 199 -6.93 -4.44 9.56
C ASN A 199 -7.78 -3.26 10.08
N GLU A 200 -7.25 -2.55 11.07
CA GLU A 200 -7.83 -1.35 11.67
C GLU A 200 -7.00 -0.11 11.34
N GLN A 201 -7.65 1.05 11.26
CA GLN A 201 -6.92 2.31 11.15
C GLN A 201 -6.15 2.59 12.44
N CYS A 202 -4.86 2.90 12.31
CA CYS A 202 -4.06 3.34 13.44
C CYS A 202 -4.36 4.81 13.74
N HIS A 203 -4.86 5.10 14.94
CA HIS A 203 -5.15 6.47 15.39
C HIS A 203 -3.92 7.17 16.00
N ASN A 204 -2.82 6.44 16.19
CA ASN A 204 -1.58 7.03 16.70
C ASN A 204 -0.86 7.77 15.57
N ARG A 205 -0.97 9.10 15.56
CA ARG A 205 -0.30 9.98 14.59
C ARG A 205 1.23 9.89 14.63
N ASN A 206 1.79 9.41 15.74
CA ASN A 206 3.23 9.24 15.95
C ASN A 206 3.64 7.75 15.96
N CYS A 207 2.86 6.87 15.34
CA CYS A 207 3.17 5.45 15.26
C CYS A 207 4.50 5.23 14.52
N THR A 208 5.41 4.48 15.14
CA THR A 208 6.73 4.15 14.55
C THR A 208 6.78 2.75 13.93
N PHE A 209 5.65 2.07 13.95
CA PHE A 209 5.48 0.73 13.38
C PHE A 209 4.93 0.84 11.96
N LEU A 210 5.13 -0.22 11.16
CA LEU A 210 4.71 -0.21 9.76
C LEU A 210 3.20 -0.34 9.60
N HIS A 211 2.67 0.43 8.65
CA HIS A 211 1.27 0.44 8.22
C HIS A 211 1.09 0.02 6.76
N GLU A 212 2.16 -0.49 6.14
CA GLU A 212 2.19 -0.95 4.76
C GLU A 212 2.97 -2.25 4.71
N THR A 213 2.63 -3.12 3.75
CA THR A 213 3.40 -4.34 3.48
C THR A 213 4.77 -3.94 2.96
N GLY A 214 5.82 -4.18 3.77
CA GLY A 214 7.19 -3.83 3.39
C GLY A 214 7.65 -4.62 2.16
N GLU A 215 8.68 -4.12 1.47
CA GLU A 215 9.31 -4.84 0.37
C GLU A 215 9.99 -6.12 0.90
N ASP A 216 9.81 -7.24 0.21
CA ASP A 216 10.33 -8.56 0.62
C ASP A 216 11.86 -8.56 0.84
N SER A 217 12.59 -7.70 0.11
CA SER A 217 14.05 -7.58 0.19
C SER A 217 14.59 -7.04 1.52
N ASP A 218 13.74 -6.40 2.35
CA ASP A 218 14.12 -5.81 3.63
C ASP A 218 13.45 -6.51 4.84
N SER A 219 12.81 -7.67 4.64
CA SER A 219 12.03 -8.38 5.67
C SER A 219 12.72 -9.66 6.19
N TYR A 220 12.83 -9.80 7.51
CA TYR A 220 13.46 -10.95 8.18
C TYR A 220 12.58 -11.51 9.30
N SER A 221 12.66 -12.82 9.54
CA SER A 221 12.03 -13.44 10.71
C SER A 221 12.90 -13.24 11.97
N ARG A 222 12.35 -13.49 13.16
CA ARG A 222 13.14 -13.46 14.40
C ARG A 222 14.29 -14.47 14.41
N GLN A 223 14.15 -15.59 13.71
CA GLN A 223 15.13 -16.68 13.70
C GLN A 223 16.35 -16.33 12.83
N ASP A 224 16.16 -15.55 11.76
CA ASP A 224 17.22 -15.13 10.86
C ASP A 224 18.19 -14.12 11.50
N LEU A 225 17.70 -13.32 12.46
CA LEU A 225 18.50 -12.31 13.17
C LEU A 225 19.32 -12.86 14.34
N SER A 226 19.10 -14.11 14.73
CA SER A 226 19.79 -14.78 15.84
C SER A 226 20.83 -15.81 15.39
N SER A 227 21.10 -15.88 14.08
CA SER A 227 22.08 -16.79 13.47
C SER A 227 23.40 -16.07 13.18
#